data_AF-A0A957P4W6-F1
#
_entry.id   AF-A0A957P4W6-F1
#
_cell.length_a   1.000
_cell.length_b   1.000
_cell.length_c   1.000
_cell.angle_alpha   90.00
_cell.angle_beta   90.00
_cell.angle_gamma   90.00
#
_symmetry.space_group_name_H-M   'P 1'
#
loop_
_entity.id
_entity.type
_entity.pdbx_description
1 polymer ?
#
loop_
_entity_poly.entity_id
_entity_poly.type
_entity_poly.pdbx_seq_one_letter_code
_entity_poly.pdbx_strand_id
1 'polypeptide(L)'
;MPFIGNFPISQTFGENGNGAGGEAGPSIGHNGLDFATPIGTPVVAVQNGAVLAAGTDAAGYGEYVVLGHDWGQSLYAHLHEMHVVRGQQVQAGDQLGLSGNSGLSNGPHLHFGMRIHPFSVEDGWFGYSDPEPYLRRLTQSRGALIGPHIVGGVNIELLRRWQPRMVLVLDPNPDEMRRLREACPDTQIVGRVFATDQEIDHRIQQNPQAAAEWAHGKIMERMNPHVDYWQFANEVLQNAEGLPLLNQFELARMELAEQAGYRCAICAFSVGNPDLPEDNRMAHWSLVYPALERAERGGHVVAVHQYGMPNLWGPDNLADWLIFRLEHQILRRLPFKKLQFAVTEYGIDGLLRGRSPAGWQNFTSADDYVDQLLRNARYVERFSGRVLGYAVYTMGHNAPWGTYDIAGEVAEKLAQRSERGTWFDVTVNAAGLTISGDASGGG
;
A
#
# COMPACT_ATOMS: atom_id res chain seq x y z
N MET A 1 -12.19 13.99 2.83
CA MET A 1 -11.79 14.70 1.58
C MET A 1 -11.07 16.00 1.96
N PRO A 2 -10.21 16.58 1.09
CA PRO A 2 -9.48 17.83 1.38
C PRO A 2 -10.36 19.10 1.26
N PHE A 3 -11.68 18.93 1.14
CA PHE A 3 -12.65 20.00 0.98
C PHE A 3 -14.00 19.55 1.50
N ILE A 4 -14.91 20.51 1.54
CA ILE A 4 -16.26 20.36 2.05
C ILE A 4 -17.27 20.43 0.91
N GLY A 5 -17.98 19.32 0.67
CA GLY A 5 -18.90 19.14 -0.46
C GLY A 5 -18.59 17.90 -1.27
N ASN A 6 -19.28 17.71 -2.40
CA ASN A 6 -19.05 16.61 -3.33
C ASN A 6 -18.71 17.17 -4.71
N PHE A 7 -17.44 17.05 -5.10
CA PHE A 7 -16.91 17.60 -6.34
C PHE A 7 -16.12 16.52 -7.09
N PRO A 8 -16.28 16.43 -8.42
CA PRO A 8 -15.61 15.41 -9.21
C PRO A 8 -14.12 15.70 -9.35
N ILE A 9 -13.33 14.65 -9.55
CA ILE A 9 -11.95 14.76 -10.03
C ILE A 9 -12.01 15.27 -11.46
N SER A 10 -11.34 16.39 -11.74
CA SER A 10 -11.23 16.99 -13.07
C SER A 10 -9.93 16.63 -13.78
N GLN A 11 -8.87 16.33 -13.03
CA GLN A 11 -7.59 15.87 -13.57
C GLN A 11 -6.92 14.90 -12.62
N THR A 12 -6.44 13.78 -13.15
CA THR A 12 -5.80 12.71 -12.37
C THR A 12 -4.28 12.89 -12.28
N PHE A 13 -3.65 12.19 -11.35
CA PHE A 13 -2.19 12.16 -11.24
C PHE A 13 -1.57 11.58 -12.54
N GLY A 14 -0.52 12.20 -13.05
CA GLY A 14 0.19 11.83 -14.27
C GLY A 14 -0.52 12.12 -15.59
N GLU A 15 -1.71 12.72 -15.55
CA GLU A 15 -2.40 13.16 -16.75
C GLU A 15 -1.61 14.28 -17.46
N ASN A 16 -1.74 14.36 -18.80
CA ASN A 16 -1.03 15.32 -19.64
C ASN A 16 0.51 15.22 -19.58
N GLY A 17 1.04 14.02 -19.28
CA GLY A 17 2.47 13.72 -19.34
C GLY A 17 3.01 13.75 -20.78
N ASN A 18 3.94 14.65 -21.06
CA ASN A 18 4.68 14.69 -22.32
C ASN A 18 5.84 13.71 -22.23
N GLY A 19 5.60 12.43 -22.54
CA GLY A 19 6.62 11.38 -22.50
C GLY A 19 7.96 11.82 -23.11
N ALA A 20 9.05 11.51 -22.39
CA ALA A 20 10.45 11.81 -22.68
C ALA A 20 10.92 13.27 -22.45
N GLY A 21 11.99 13.39 -21.64
CA GLY A 21 12.65 14.63 -21.26
C GLY A 21 13.12 15.48 -22.42
N GLY A 22 12.60 16.71 -22.48
CA GLY A 22 13.30 17.85 -23.07
C GLY A 22 14.27 18.49 -22.06
N GLU A 23 15.08 19.44 -22.53
CA GLU A 23 16.26 20.03 -21.88
C GLU A 23 16.05 20.74 -20.52
N ALA A 24 14.83 20.74 -19.95
CA ALA A 24 14.52 21.21 -18.60
C ALA A 24 14.23 20.08 -17.59
N GLY A 25 14.31 18.81 -18.01
CA GLY A 25 13.87 17.64 -17.24
C GLY A 25 12.35 17.43 -17.32
N PRO A 26 11.85 16.20 -17.54
CA PRO A 26 10.42 15.99 -17.74
C PRO A 26 9.65 16.08 -16.41
N SER A 27 8.66 16.96 -16.34
CA SER A 27 7.45 16.66 -15.56
C SER A 27 6.78 15.46 -16.24
N ILE A 28 6.64 14.35 -15.53
CA ILE A 28 6.02 13.11 -16.06
C ILE A 28 4.48 13.26 -16.18
N GLY A 29 3.95 14.46 -15.89
CA GLY A 29 2.55 14.82 -15.98
C GLY A 29 2.11 15.57 -14.73
N HIS A 30 0.79 15.66 -14.57
CA HIS A 30 0.16 16.29 -13.42
C HIS A 30 0.58 15.66 -12.09
N ASN A 31 1.07 16.45 -11.14
CA ASN A 31 1.70 15.96 -9.91
C ASN A 31 0.76 15.87 -8.69
N GLY A 32 -0.55 15.93 -8.91
CA GLY A 32 -1.56 15.85 -7.87
C GLY A 32 -2.90 15.36 -8.40
N LEU A 33 -3.97 15.71 -7.69
CA LEU A 33 -5.35 15.57 -8.15
C LEU A 33 -6.02 16.92 -8.17
N ASP A 34 -6.74 17.19 -9.24
CA ASP A 34 -7.56 18.39 -9.33
C ASP A 34 -9.01 18.04 -9.12
N PHE A 35 -9.68 18.85 -8.30
CA PHE A 35 -11.10 18.76 -8.04
C PHE A 35 -11.79 20.01 -8.56
N ALA A 36 -12.78 19.84 -9.44
CA ALA A 36 -13.57 20.95 -9.97
C ALA A 36 -14.44 21.56 -8.87
N THR A 37 -13.89 22.55 -8.17
CA THR A 37 -14.54 23.23 -7.03
C THR A 37 -14.85 24.69 -7.42
N PRO A 38 -16.06 25.19 -7.12
CA PRO A 38 -16.34 26.62 -7.24
C PRO A 38 -15.41 27.43 -6.33
N ILE A 39 -15.03 28.63 -6.76
CA ILE A 39 -14.31 29.59 -5.92
C ILE A 39 -15.08 29.79 -4.61
N GLY A 40 -14.37 29.75 -3.48
CA GLY A 40 -14.97 29.89 -2.16
C GLY A 40 -15.35 28.55 -1.49
N THR A 41 -15.04 27.40 -2.10
CA THR A 41 -15.28 26.10 -1.45
C THR A 41 -14.34 25.93 -0.26
N PRO A 42 -14.83 25.59 0.95
CA PRO A 42 -13.94 25.37 2.10
C PRO A 42 -12.97 24.21 1.86
N VAL A 43 -11.68 24.50 2.03
CA VAL A 43 -10.57 23.54 1.93
C VAL A 43 -10.12 23.19 3.35
N VAL A 44 -9.96 21.90 3.64
CA VAL A 44 -9.71 21.39 5.00
C VAL A 44 -8.52 20.43 5.05
N ALA A 45 -7.87 20.35 6.19
CA ALA A 45 -6.76 19.43 6.44
C ALA A 45 -7.22 17.97 6.37
N VAL A 46 -6.56 17.15 5.55
CA VAL A 46 -6.88 15.71 5.44
C VAL A 46 -6.43 14.89 6.66
N GLN A 47 -5.44 15.39 7.39
CA GLN A 47 -4.88 14.76 8.59
C GLN A 47 -4.20 15.83 9.45
N ASN A 48 -4.05 15.54 10.75
CA ASN A 48 -3.25 16.34 11.68
C ASN A 48 -1.86 16.63 11.12
N GLY A 49 -1.38 17.85 11.34
CA GLY A 49 -0.05 18.25 10.88
C GLY A 49 0.31 19.68 11.26
N ALA A 50 1.48 20.10 10.78
CA ALA A 50 1.99 21.46 10.94
C ALA A 50 2.04 22.17 9.59
N VAL A 51 1.61 23.44 9.54
CA VAL A 51 1.70 24.26 8.33
C VAL A 51 3.18 24.56 8.03
N LEU A 52 3.75 23.89 7.04
CA LEU A 52 5.13 24.10 6.60
C LEU A 52 5.27 25.35 5.74
N ALA A 53 4.25 25.64 4.94
CA ALA A 53 4.16 26.84 4.11
C ALA A 53 2.69 27.28 3.98
N ALA A 54 2.48 28.59 3.95
CA ALA A 54 1.25 29.26 3.53
C ALA A 54 1.71 30.52 2.79
N GLY A 55 1.50 30.59 1.49
CA GLY A 55 2.09 31.64 0.65
C GLY A 55 1.58 31.64 -0.78
N THR A 56 2.24 32.43 -1.62
CA THR A 56 1.82 32.64 -3.02
C THR A 56 2.97 32.29 -3.97
N ASP A 57 2.69 31.45 -4.96
CA ASP A 57 3.53 31.10 -6.09
C ASP A 57 2.80 31.49 -7.38
N ALA A 58 3.01 32.72 -7.85
CA ALA A 58 2.31 33.24 -9.03
C ALA A 58 2.63 32.48 -10.33
N ALA A 59 3.77 31.78 -10.39
CA ALA A 59 4.20 31.06 -11.59
C ALA A 59 3.67 29.62 -11.68
N GLY A 60 3.17 29.09 -10.57
CA GLY A 60 2.64 27.73 -10.48
C GLY A 60 1.38 27.68 -9.62
N TYR A 61 1.53 27.38 -8.33
CA TYR A 61 0.43 26.97 -7.46
C TYR A 61 -0.55 28.07 -7.03
N GLY A 62 -0.29 29.34 -7.37
CA GLY A 62 -1.11 30.45 -6.87
C GLY A 62 -0.96 30.59 -5.35
N GLU A 63 -2.05 30.90 -4.65
CA GLU A 63 -2.07 30.78 -3.20
C GLU A 63 -2.14 29.30 -2.79
N TYR A 64 -1.29 28.90 -1.85
CA TYR A 64 -1.16 27.51 -1.46
C TYR A 64 -0.77 27.32 0.01
N VAL A 65 -1.16 26.17 0.54
CA VAL A 65 -0.80 25.68 1.86
C VAL A 65 -0.07 24.34 1.70
N VAL A 66 1.03 24.15 2.42
CA VAL A 66 1.69 22.85 2.59
C VAL A 66 1.60 22.44 4.05
N LEU A 67 1.02 21.27 4.30
CA LEU A 67 1.03 20.64 5.62
C LEU A 67 2.10 19.54 5.68
N GLY A 68 2.80 19.47 6.81
CA GLY A 68 3.73 18.42 7.17
C GLY A 68 3.07 17.44 8.14
N HIS A 69 3.22 16.16 7.84
CA HIS A 69 2.68 15.04 8.59
C HIS A 69 3.78 14.04 8.92
N ASP A 70 3.49 13.14 9.85
CA ASP A 70 4.32 11.98 10.17
C ASP A 70 4.72 11.14 8.95
N TRP A 71 3.87 11.10 7.91
CA TRP A 71 4.08 10.33 6.70
C TRP A 71 4.69 11.12 5.54
N GLY A 72 4.80 12.45 5.64
CA GLY A 72 5.13 13.26 4.46
C GLY A 72 4.50 14.63 4.46
N GLN A 73 4.04 15.06 3.29
CA GLN A 73 3.48 16.39 3.05
C GLN A 73 2.22 16.32 2.19
N SER A 74 1.24 17.17 2.49
CA SER A 74 0.12 17.48 1.58
C SER A 74 0.18 18.94 1.11
N LEU A 75 -0.17 19.16 -0.14
CA LEU A 75 -0.25 20.47 -0.79
C LEU A 75 -1.71 20.76 -1.14
N TYR A 76 -2.13 22.00 -0.90
CA TYR A 76 -3.44 22.55 -1.25
C TYR A 76 -3.18 23.84 -2.04
N ALA A 77 -3.51 23.89 -3.32
CA ALA A 77 -3.12 24.97 -4.22
C ALA A 77 -4.30 25.57 -5.00
N HIS A 78 -4.02 26.66 -5.71
CA HIS A 78 -4.96 27.52 -6.44
C HIS A 78 -6.02 28.16 -5.53
N LEU A 79 -5.68 28.39 -4.27
CA LEU A 79 -6.59 28.97 -3.28
C LEU A 79 -6.96 30.41 -3.63
N HIS A 80 -8.14 30.85 -3.22
CA HIS A 80 -8.52 32.26 -3.28
C HIS A 80 -8.17 33.01 -1.99
N GLU A 81 -8.16 32.28 -0.87
CA GLU A 81 -7.89 32.82 0.46
C GLU A 81 -7.30 31.72 1.35
N MET A 82 -6.34 32.08 2.20
CA MET A 82 -5.75 31.20 3.22
C MET A 82 -6.16 31.67 4.62
N HIS A 83 -6.57 30.73 5.48
CA HIS A 83 -6.96 30.98 6.87
C HIS A 83 -5.90 30.53 7.89
N VAL A 84 -4.75 30.06 7.42
CA VAL A 84 -3.67 29.53 8.25
C VAL A 84 -2.34 30.20 7.92
N VAL A 85 -1.42 30.14 8.86
CA VAL A 85 -0.06 30.69 8.71
C VAL A 85 1.01 29.64 8.99
N ARG A 86 2.21 29.84 8.43
CA ARG A 86 3.36 28.95 8.65
C ARG A 86 3.63 28.76 10.15
N GLY A 87 3.82 27.50 10.55
CA GLY A 87 4.09 27.08 11.93
C GLY A 87 2.85 26.70 12.73
N GLN A 88 1.63 27.01 12.25
CA GLN A 88 0.39 26.64 12.91
C GLN A 88 0.20 25.11 12.93
N GLN A 89 -0.27 24.58 14.06
CA GLN A 89 -0.73 23.19 14.17
C GLN A 89 -2.20 23.10 13.75
N VAL A 90 -2.54 22.09 12.98
CA VAL A 90 -3.90 21.83 12.51
C VAL A 90 -4.30 20.39 12.77
N GLN A 91 -5.57 20.18 13.07
CA GLN A 91 -6.20 18.87 13.18
C GLN A 91 -6.89 18.50 11.87
N ALA A 92 -7.11 17.21 11.65
CA ALA A 92 -7.91 16.73 10.53
C ALA A 92 -9.30 17.41 10.55
N GLY A 93 -9.70 17.99 9.42
CA GLY A 93 -10.95 18.75 9.29
C GLY A 93 -10.82 20.25 9.54
N ASP A 94 -9.72 20.76 10.10
CA ASP A 94 -9.52 22.20 10.26
C ASP A 94 -9.50 22.90 8.89
N GLN A 95 -10.19 24.02 8.79
CA GLN A 95 -10.23 24.81 7.56
C GLN A 95 -8.90 25.52 7.31
N LEU A 96 -8.31 25.26 6.15
CA LEU A 96 -7.04 25.84 5.70
C LEU A 96 -7.25 27.12 4.90
N GLY A 97 -8.39 27.25 4.23
CA GLY A 97 -8.69 28.35 3.33
C GLY A 97 -9.91 28.06 2.45
N LEU A 98 -9.96 28.76 1.32
CA LEU A 98 -11.02 28.64 0.31
C LEU A 98 -10.40 28.33 -1.06
N SER A 99 -10.99 27.38 -1.79
CA SER A 99 -10.56 27.08 -3.15
C SER A 99 -10.76 28.28 -4.07
N GLY A 100 -10.00 28.32 -5.15
CA GLY A 100 -9.97 29.48 -6.02
C GLY A 100 -9.59 29.13 -7.45
N ASN A 101 -8.88 30.08 -8.06
CA ASN A 101 -8.36 29.99 -9.42
C ASN A 101 -7.07 30.81 -9.56
N SER A 102 -6.27 30.90 -8.48
CA SER A 102 -5.04 31.69 -8.47
C SER A 102 -3.87 30.93 -9.10
N GLY A 103 -2.85 31.65 -9.56
CA GLY A 103 -1.67 31.06 -10.21
C GLY A 103 -1.95 30.55 -11.62
N LEU A 104 -1.22 29.52 -12.04
CA LEU A 104 -1.35 28.89 -13.34
C LEU A 104 -2.51 27.89 -13.33
N SER A 105 -3.73 28.37 -13.58
CA SER A 105 -4.95 27.57 -13.57
C SER A 105 -5.85 27.88 -14.78
N ASN A 106 -6.43 26.86 -15.38
CA ASN A 106 -7.34 26.98 -16.53
C ASN A 106 -8.82 27.19 -16.14
N GLY A 107 -9.14 27.13 -14.84
CA GLY A 107 -10.49 27.31 -14.31
C GLY A 107 -10.58 26.95 -12.83
N PRO A 108 -11.64 27.36 -12.10
CA PRO A 108 -11.74 27.14 -10.67
C PRO A 108 -11.62 25.66 -10.27
N HIS A 109 -10.65 25.35 -9.43
CA HIS A 109 -10.41 24.02 -8.90
C HIS A 109 -9.55 24.06 -7.63
N LEU A 110 -9.49 22.93 -6.92
CA LEU A 110 -8.47 22.67 -5.89
C LEU A 110 -7.47 21.69 -6.48
N HIS A 111 -6.19 22.08 -6.51
CA HIS A 111 -5.10 21.14 -6.73
C HIS A 111 -4.63 20.56 -5.38
N PHE A 112 -4.67 19.24 -5.25
CA PHE A 112 -4.23 18.51 -4.07
C PHE A 112 -3.04 17.61 -4.41
N GLY A 113 -1.88 17.90 -3.81
CA GLY A 113 -0.66 17.13 -4.01
C GLY A 113 -0.25 16.36 -2.74
N MET A 114 0.45 15.23 -2.90
CA MET A 114 1.01 14.47 -1.80
C MET A 114 2.44 14.03 -2.05
N ARG A 115 3.30 14.16 -1.04
CA ARG A 115 4.66 13.62 -1.02
C ARG A 115 4.82 12.71 0.18
N ILE A 116 5.23 11.46 -0.01
CA ILE A 116 5.37 10.48 1.09
C ILE A 116 6.85 10.36 1.44
N HIS A 117 7.20 10.45 2.71
CA HIS A 117 8.58 10.34 3.17
C HIS A 117 9.10 8.89 3.06
N PRO A 118 10.39 8.73 2.71
CA PRO A 118 11.26 9.76 2.16
C PRO A 118 10.87 10.01 0.70
N PHE A 119 10.88 11.25 0.21
CA PHE A 119 10.62 11.56 -1.21
C PHE A 119 11.89 12.13 -1.88
N SER A 120 12.00 11.99 -3.21
CA SER A 120 13.10 12.54 -4.00
C SER A 120 12.57 13.59 -4.97
N VAL A 121 13.17 14.77 -5.03
CA VAL A 121 12.77 15.83 -5.97
C VAL A 121 13.31 15.63 -7.39
N GLU A 122 14.17 14.62 -7.59
CA GLU A 122 14.86 14.34 -8.85
C GLU A 122 14.21 13.17 -9.64
N ASP A 123 13.08 12.64 -9.16
CA ASP A 123 12.41 11.47 -9.73
C ASP A 123 11.48 11.77 -10.92
N GLY A 124 11.54 12.99 -11.48
CA GLY A 124 10.64 13.50 -12.52
C GLY A 124 9.21 13.82 -12.03
N TRP A 125 8.86 13.42 -10.82
CA TRP A 125 7.61 13.77 -10.13
C TRP A 125 7.82 14.80 -9.04
N PHE A 126 9.04 15.32 -8.85
CA PHE A 126 9.42 16.17 -7.73
C PHE A 126 8.99 15.59 -6.37
N GLY A 127 9.02 14.26 -6.25
CA GLY A 127 8.68 13.53 -5.03
C GLY A 127 7.18 13.33 -4.79
N TYR A 128 6.33 13.77 -5.72
CA TYR A 128 4.89 13.58 -5.61
C TYR A 128 4.49 12.12 -5.88
N SER A 129 3.43 11.68 -5.22
CA SER A 129 2.81 10.36 -5.36
C SER A 129 1.33 10.54 -5.66
N ASP A 130 0.70 9.54 -6.27
CA ASP A 130 -0.73 9.55 -6.55
C ASP A 130 -1.54 9.70 -5.25
N PRO A 131 -2.27 10.83 -5.07
CA PRO A 131 -3.07 11.05 -3.88
C PRO A 131 -4.35 10.19 -3.82
N GLU A 132 -4.83 9.67 -4.95
CA GLU A 132 -6.18 9.09 -5.06
C GLU A 132 -6.37 7.88 -4.12
N PRO A 133 -5.45 6.91 -4.06
CA PRO A 133 -5.59 5.78 -3.15
C PRO A 133 -5.62 6.22 -1.67
N TYR A 134 -4.87 7.28 -1.32
CA TYR A 134 -4.88 7.85 0.04
C TYR A 134 -6.16 8.65 0.34
N LEU A 135 -6.81 9.27 -0.65
CA LEU A 135 -8.08 9.97 -0.42
C LEU A 135 -9.29 9.03 -0.43
N ARG A 136 -9.35 8.05 -1.33
CA ARG A 136 -10.38 6.98 -1.33
C ARG A 136 -10.41 6.27 0.02
N ARG A 137 -9.23 6.00 0.54
CA ARG A 137 -9.00 5.57 1.92
C ARG A 137 -9.80 6.35 2.97
N LEU A 138 -9.82 7.68 2.90
CA LEU A 138 -10.41 8.53 3.93
C LEU A 138 -11.94 8.58 3.85
N THR A 139 -12.53 8.01 2.79
CA THR A 139 -13.96 8.15 2.47
C THR A 139 -14.73 6.83 2.44
N GLN A 140 -14.05 5.70 2.65
CA GLN A 140 -14.65 4.37 2.64
C GLN A 140 -14.55 3.73 4.02
N SER A 141 -15.56 2.97 4.44
CA SER A 141 -15.45 2.05 5.57
C SER A 141 -14.32 1.06 5.30
N ARG A 142 -13.36 0.96 6.22
CA ARG A 142 -12.17 0.14 5.99
C ARG A 142 -12.17 -1.11 6.85
N GLY A 143 -11.64 -2.17 6.28
CA GLY A 143 -11.09 -3.25 7.05
C GLY A 143 -9.85 -2.84 7.87
N ALA A 144 -9.50 -3.66 8.85
CA ALA A 144 -8.22 -3.68 9.57
C ALA A 144 -7.05 -3.81 8.58
N LEU A 145 -6.00 -2.98 8.71
CA LEU A 145 -4.88 -2.97 7.75
C LEU A 145 -4.18 -4.34 7.63
N ILE A 146 -4.08 -5.06 8.75
CA ILE A 146 -3.54 -6.39 8.83
C ILE A 146 -4.66 -7.42 8.76
N GLY A 147 -4.41 -8.49 8.01
CA GLY A 147 -5.21 -9.70 7.97
C GLY A 147 -4.33 -10.94 8.00
N PRO A 148 -4.93 -12.13 7.91
CA PRO A 148 -4.19 -13.38 7.90
C PRO A 148 -3.61 -13.78 6.53
N HIS A 149 -2.46 -14.45 6.58
CA HIS A 149 -2.09 -15.45 5.58
C HIS A 149 -2.73 -16.79 5.98
N ILE A 150 -3.59 -17.32 5.11
CA ILE A 150 -4.44 -18.48 5.36
C ILE A 150 -3.86 -19.69 4.63
N VAL A 151 -3.44 -20.70 5.37
CA VAL A 151 -3.02 -21.99 4.84
C VAL A 151 -3.87 -23.05 5.55
N GLY A 152 -4.86 -23.60 4.83
CA GLY A 152 -5.77 -24.60 5.39
C GLY A 152 -7.06 -24.03 5.97
N GLY A 153 -8.02 -23.73 5.09
CA GLY A 153 -9.40 -23.42 5.46
C GLY A 153 -9.63 -22.01 6.01
N VAL A 154 -10.83 -21.47 5.75
CA VAL A 154 -11.17 -20.10 6.12
C VAL A 154 -12.06 -20.05 7.37
N ASN A 155 -11.60 -19.38 8.44
CA ASN A 155 -12.42 -19.09 9.62
C ASN A 155 -13.30 -17.85 9.38
N ILE A 156 -14.49 -18.07 8.80
CA ILE A 156 -15.42 -17.02 8.41
C ILE A 156 -15.90 -16.16 9.58
N GLU A 157 -16.14 -16.75 10.75
CA GLU A 157 -16.63 -16.01 11.92
C GLU A 157 -15.56 -15.08 12.48
N LEU A 158 -14.31 -15.54 12.53
CA LEU A 158 -13.18 -14.68 12.89
C LEU A 158 -13.01 -13.54 11.88
N LEU A 159 -13.01 -13.85 10.58
CA LEU A 159 -12.86 -12.84 9.54
C LEU A 159 -14.00 -11.83 9.53
N ARG A 160 -15.24 -12.25 9.81
CA ARG A 160 -16.39 -11.35 9.93
C ARG A 160 -16.20 -10.33 11.05
N ARG A 161 -15.64 -10.75 12.19
CA ARG A 161 -15.30 -9.87 13.31
C ARG A 161 -14.04 -9.05 13.06
N TRP A 162 -13.08 -9.55 12.29
CA TRP A 162 -11.83 -8.86 11.99
C TRP A 162 -12.00 -7.79 10.89
N GLN A 163 -12.67 -8.15 9.79
CA GLN A 163 -12.75 -7.38 8.54
C GLN A 163 -11.36 -6.93 8.07
N PRO A 164 -10.46 -7.82 7.62
CA PRO A 164 -9.14 -7.39 7.15
C PRO A 164 -9.23 -6.68 5.80
N ARG A 165 -8.31 -5.74 5.51
CA ARG A 165 -8.19 -5.13 4.17
C ARG A 165 -7.68 -6.11 3.14
N MET A 166 -6.82 -7.02 3.56
CA MET A 166 -6.23 -8.00 2.68
C MET A 166 -6.05 -9.31 3.42
N VAL A 167 -6.27 -10.40 2.70
CA VAL A 167 -5.88 -11.75 3.10
C VAL A 167 -5.09 -12.38 1.98
N LEU A 168 -4.18 -13.27 2.34
CA LEU A 168 -3.65 -14.24 1.40
C LEU A 168 -4.27 -15.61 1.69
N VAL A 169 -4.66 -16.34 0.65
CA VAL A 169 -5.21 -17.70 0.78
C VAL A 169 -4.41 -18.64 -0.09
N LEU A 170 -3.82 -19.67 0.51
CA LEU A 170 -3.14 -20.74 -0.22
C LEU A 170 -4.17 -21.75 -0.75
N ASP A 171 -4.04 -22.09 -2.04
CA ASP A 171 -4.94 -22.97 -2.79
C ASP A 171 -6.43 -22.67 -2.55
N PRO A 172 -6.89 -21.44 -2.86
CA PRO A 172 -8.25 -21.03 -2.60
C PRO A 172 -9.24 -21.88 -3.39
N ASN A 173 -10.30 -22.37 -2.73
CA ASN A 173 -11.42 -23.04 -3.39
C ASN A 173 -12.64 -22.10 -3.52
N PRO A 174 -13.50 -22.29 -4.55
CA PRO A 174 -14.60 -21.37 -4.83
C PRO A 174 -15.60 -21.19 -3.69
N ASP A 175 -15.88 -22.25 -2.91
CA ASP A 175 -16.91 -22.23 -1.88
C ASP A 175 -16.48 -21.46 -0.63
N GLU A 176 -15.22 -21.58 -0.23
CA GLU A 176 -14.66 -20.76 0.84
C GLU A 176 -14.50 -19.30 0.40
N MET A 177 -14.07 -19.04 -0.84
CA MET A 177 -13.88 -17.67 -1.31
C MET A 177 -15.20 -16.92 -1.45
N ARG A 178 -16.28 -17.59 -1.85
CA ARG A 178 -17.63 -17.01 -1.84
C ARG A 178 -18.05 -16.61 -0.43
N ARG A 179 -17.90 -17.52 0.55
CA ARG A 179 -18.24 -17.23 1.96
C ARG A 179 -17.36 -16.13 2.54
N LEU A 180 -16.07 -16.08 2.18
CA LEU A 180 -15.15 -15.02 2.61
C LEU A 180 -15.63 -13.67 2.06
N ARG A 181 -15.92 -13.59 0.75
CA ARG A 181 -16.41 -12.37 0.12
C ARG A 181 -17.74 -11.90 0.72
N GLU A 182 -18.66 -12.80 1.03
CA GLU A 182 -19.91 -12.46 1.71
C GLU A 182 -19.68 -11.92 3.13
N ALA A 183 -18.71 -12.47 3.86
CA ALA A 183 -18.40 -12.03 5.21
C ALA A 183 -17.60 -10.72 5.25
N CYS A 184 -16.73 -10.50 4.26
CA CYS A 184 -15.83 -9.36 4.18
C CYS A 184 -15.82 -8.79 2.74
N PRO A 185 -16.85 -8.02 2.35
CA PRO A 185 -17.04 -7.58 0.97
C PRO A 185 -15.89 -6.73 0.43
N ASP A 186 -15.26 -5.94 1.31
CA ASP A 186 -14.20 -5.00 0.94
C ASP A 186 -12.77 -5.58 1.03
N THR A 187 -12.62 -6.82 1.52
CA THR A 187 -11.31 -7.46 1.66
C THR A 187 -10.71 -7.78 0.29
N GLN A 188 -9.48 -7.34 0.04
CA GLN A 188 -8.69 -7.80 -1.10
C GLN A 188 -8.19 -9.23 -0.84
N ILE A 189 -8.51 -10.15 -1.74
CA ILE A 189 -8.13 -11.56 -1.63
C ILE A 189 -6.99 -11.84 -2.61
N VAL A 190 -5.82 -12.16 -2.07
CA VAL A 190 -4.69 -12.71 -2.85
C VAL A 190 -4.75 -14.23 -2.77
N GLY A 191 -5.04 -14.89 -3.88
CA GLY A 191 -4.99 -16.35 -3.99
C GLY A 191 -3.61 -16.80 -4.43
N ARG A 192 -2.94 -17.67 -3.65
CA ARG A 192 -1.66 -18.27 -4.02
C ARG A 192 -1.87 -19.74 -4.37
N VAL A 193 -1.52 -20.15 -5.58
CA VAL A 193 -1.52 -21.58 -5.94
C VAL A 193 -0.21 -22.21 -5.47
N PHE A 194 -0.28 -23.32 -4.74
CA PHE A 194 0.93 -23.97 -4.24
C PHE A 194 1.62 -24.79 -5.33
N ALA A 195 2.90 -24.51 -5.53
CA ALA A 195 3.90 -25.39 -6.13
C ALA A 195 5.20 -25.17 -5.36
N THR A 196 6.11 -26.14 -5.39
CA THR A 196 7.38 -25.97 -4.66
C THR A 196 8.24 -24.91 -5.33
N ASP A 197 8.87 -24.05 -4.53
CA ASP A 197 9.71 -22.97 -5.06
C ASP A 197 10.83 -23.51 -5.97
N GLN A 198 11.36 -24.71 -5.66
CA GLN A 198 12.33 -25.43 -6.49
C GLN A 198 11.79 -25.83 -7.87
N GLU A 199 10.53 -26.26 -7.97
CA GLU A 199 9.92 -26.59 -9.26
C GLU A 199 9.70 -25.33 -10.10
N ILE A 200 9.22 -24.25 -9.45
CA ILE A 200 9.02 -22.96 -10.10
C ILE A 200 10.35 -22.43 -10.63
N ASP A 201 11.38 -22.36 -9.79
CA ASP A 201 12.75 -21.95 -10.16
C ASP A 201 13.24 -22.74 -11.37
N HIS A 202 13.18 -24.07 -11.31
CA HIS A 202 13.68 -24.95 -12.36
C HIS A 202 12.96 -24.71 -13.70
N ARG A 203 11.63 -24.58 -13.67
CA ARG A 203 10.84 -24.34 -14.88
C ARG A 203 11.13 -22.97 -15.49
N ILE A 204 11.22 -21.93 -14.67
CA ILE A 204 11.56 -20.57 -15.16
C ILE A 204 12.96 -20.57 -15.77
N GLN A 205 13.94 -21.22 -15.13
CA GLN A 205 15.30 -21.32 -15.67
C GLN A 205 15.37 -22.05 -17.02
N GLN A 206 14.54 -23.08 -17.22
CA GLN A 206 14.49 -23.82 -18.47
C GLN A 206 13.81 -23.04 -19.59
N ASN A 207 12.63 -22.48 -19.30
CA ASN A 207 11.83 -21.72 -20.26
C ASN A 207 10.79 -20.86 -19.53
N PRO A 208 11.02 -19.54 -19.37
CA PRO A 208 10.10 -18.64 -18.68
C PRO A 208 8.69 -18.62 -19.28
N GLN A 209 8.56 -18.72 -20.61
CA GLN A 209 7.26 -18.73 -21.30
C GLN A 209 6.46 -19.99 -20.98
N ALA A 210 7.07 -21.16 -21.12
CA ALA A 210 6.41 -22.44 -20.81
C ALA A 210 6.08 -22.56 -19.31
N ALA A 211 6.93 -21.99 -18.44
CA ALA A 211 6.64 -21.88 -17.01
C ALA A 211 5.41 -21.00 -16.74
N ALA A 212 5.25 -19.89 -17.46
CA ALA A 212 4.09 -19.00 -17.33
C ALA A 212 2.79 -19.68 -17.80
N GLU A 213 2.83 -20.43 -18.90
CA GLU A 213 1.69 -21.24 -19.39
C GLU A 213 1.28 -22.33 -18.38
N TRP A 214 2.27 -23.00 -17.79
CA TRP A 214 2.03 -23.99 -16.74
C TRP A 214 1.41 -23.34 -15.48
N ALA A 215 1.97 -22.22 -15.01
CA ALA A 215 1.43 -21.46 -13.88
C ALA A 215 0.00 -20.98 -14.14
N HIS A 216 -0.25 -20.47 -15.35
CA HIS A 216 -1.59 -20.08 -15.80
C HIS A 216 -2.56 -21.26 -15.75
N GLY A 217 -2.21 -22.41 -16.31
CA GLY A 217 -3.03 -23.63 -16.24
C GLY A 217 -3.38 -24.02 -14.81
N LYS A 218 -2.40 -23.95 -13.90
CA LYS A 218 -2.60 -24.23 -12.46
C LYS A 218 -3.54 -23.25 -11.76
N ILE A 219 -3.50 -21.97 -12.14
CA ILE A 219 -4.44 -20.95 -11.66
C ILE A 219 -5.84 -21.22 -12.20
N MET A 220 -5.97 -21.57 -13.49
CA MET A 220 -7.26 -21.86 -14.11
C MET A 220 -7.99 -23.04 -13.46
N GLU A 221 -7.25 -24.04 -12.94
CA GLU A 221 -7.84 -25.15 -12.14
C GLU A 221 -8.58 -24.66 -10.88
N ARG A 222 -8.23 -23.49 -10.33
CA ARG A 222 -8.77 -22.94 -9.06
C ARG A 222 -9.54 -21.63 -9.25
N MET A 223 -9.64 -21.16 -10.49
CA MET A 223 -10.18 -19.85 -10.82
C MET A 223 -11.58 -19.66 -10.24
N ASN A 224 -11.79 -18.51 -9.62
CA ASN A 224 -13.09 -18.11 -9.10
C ASN A 224 -13.18 -16.57 -9.04
N PRO A 225 -14.38 -15.99 -9.17
CA PRO A 225 -14.56 -14.55 -9.28
C PRO A 225 -14.35 -13.78 -7.96
N HIS A 226 -14.07 -14.49 -6.86
CA HIS A 226 -13.94 -13.88 -5.54
C HIS A 226 -12.49 -13.54 -5.19
N VAL A 227 -11.50 -14.13 -5.88
CA VAL A 227 -10.07 -13.80 -5.73
C VAL A 227 -9.73 -12.59 -6.60
N ASP A 228 -9.14 -11.55 -6.00
CA ASP A 228 -8.80 -10.30 -6.68
C ASP A 228 -7.47 -10.38 -7.45
N TYR A 229 -6.50 -11.09 -6.87
CA TYR A 229 -5.14 -11.23 -7.39
C TYR A 229 -4.62 -12.65 -7.22
N TRP A 230 -3.94 -13.17 -8.24
CA TRP A 230 -3.34 -14.50 -8.22
C TRP A 230 -1.82 -14.43 -8.11
N GLN A 231 -1.27 -14.95 -7.02
CA GLN A 231 0.16 -15.19 -6.79
C GLN A 231 0.53 -16.61 -7.22
N PHE A 232 1.74 -16.79 -7.72
CA PHE A 232 2.26 -18.11 -8.08
C PHE A 232 3.72 -18.28 -7.65
N ALA A 233 4.61 -17.43 -8.16
CA ALA A 233 5.99 -17.32 -7.70
C ALA A 233 6.05 -16.92 -6.22
N ASN A 234 7.03 -17.46 -5.49
CA ASN A 234 7.32 -17.15 -4.10
C ASN A 234 8.81 -17.25 -3.84
N GLU A 235 9.45 -16.10 -3.58
CA GLU A 235 10.88 -16.02 -3.25
C GLU A 235 11.85 -16.66 -4.27
N VAL A 236 11.44 -16.79 -5.53
CA VAL A 236 12.18 -17.42 -6.63
C VAL A 236 13.12 -16.45 -7.35
N LEU A 237 14.27 -16.95 -7.82
CA LEU A 237 15.21 -16.25 -8.72
C LEU A 237 15.59 -14.80 -8.33
N GLN A 238 15.82 -14.51 -7.04
CA GLN A 238 15.99 -13.14 -6.51
C GLN A 238 17.38 -12.50 -6.69
N ASN A 239 18.24 -13.09 -7.53
CA ASN A 239 19.60 -12.62 -7.79
C ASN A 239 19.75 -12.04 -9.21
N ALA A 240 20.89 -11.40 -9.49
CA ALA A 240 21.14 -10.71 -10.76
C ALA A 240 20.95 -11.59 -12.02
N GLU A 241 21.24 -12.90 -11.93
CA GLU A 241 21.11 -13.84 -13.05
C GLU A 241 19.67 -14.33 -13.22
N GLY A 242 18.95 -14.50 -12.10
CA GLY A 242 17.59 -15.00 -12.07
C GLY A 242 16.52 -13.95 -12.42
N LEU A 243 16.71 -12.69 -11.99
CA LEU A 243 15.70 -11.64 -12.15
C LEU A 243 15.30 -11.36 -13.61
N PRO A 244 16.21 -11.37 -14.61
CA PRO A 244 15.81 -11.25 -16.01
C PRO A 244 14.89 -12.39 -16.48
N LEU A 245 15.08 -13.60 -15.97
CA LEU A 245 14.23 -14.76 -16.28
C LEU A 245 12.88 -14.66 -15.58
N LEU A 246 12.88 -14.24 -14.31
CA LEU A 246 11.66 -13.93 -13.57
C LEU A 246 10.85 -12.83 -14.25
N ASN A 247 11.49 -11.78 -14.75
CA ASN A 247 10.84 -10.71 -15.50
C ASN A 247 10.14 -11.23 -16.75
N GLN A 248 10.78 -12.12 -17.53
CA GLN A 248 10.16 -12.75 -18.70
C GLN A 248 8.95 -13.61 -18.31
N PHE A 249 9.08 -14.41 -17.25
CA PHE A 249 7.99 -15.23 -16.71
C PHE A 249 6.80 -14.37 -16.28
N GLU A 250 7.03 -13.30 -15.51
CA GLU A 250 5.94 -12.44 -15.01
C GLU A 250 5.26 -11.65 -16.13
N LEU A 251 6.00 -11.18 -17.14
CA LEU A 251 5.43 -10.54 -18.33
C LEU A 251 4.48 -11.50 -19.07
N ALA A 252 4.93 -12.72 -19.34
CA ALA A 252 4.12 -13.74 -20.01
C ALA A 252 2.89 -14.13 -19.17
N ARG A 253 3.06 -14.25 -17.85
CA ARG A 253 1.96 -14.59 -16.94
C ARG A 253 0.90 -13.48 -16.87
N MET A 254 1.32 -12.22 -16.82
CA MET A 254 0.39 -11.08 -16.87
C MET A 254 -0.35 -11.01 -18.20
N GLU A 255 0.31 -11.28 -19.31
CA GLU A 255 -0.35 -11.33 -20.62
C GLU A 255 -1.44 -12.40 -20.69
N LEU A 256 -1.15 -13.63 -20.22
CA LEU A 256 -2.16 -14.69 -20.12
C LEU A 256 -3.29 -14.33 -19.15
N ALA A 257 -2.96 -13.65 -18.05
CA ALA A 257 -3.93 -13.20 -17.07
C ALA A 257 -4.91 -12.16 -17.63
N GLU A 258 -4.40 -11.18 -18.34
CA GLU A 258 -5.19 -10.15 -19.03
C GLU A 258 -6.13 -10.78 -20.05
N GLN A 259 -5.65 -11.75 -20.84
CA GLN A 259 -6.47 -12.49 -21.81
C GLN A 259 -7.58 -13.31 -21.15
N ALA A 260 -7.32 -13.86 -19.95
CA ALA A 260 -8.28 -14.65 -19.19
C ALA A 260 -9.13 -13.83 -18.20
N GLY A 261 -8.93 -12.51 -18.11
CA GLY A 261 -9.73 -11.61 -17.27
C GLY A 261 -9.42 -11.68 -15.77
N TYR A 262 -8.19 -12.01 -15.37
CA TYR A 262 -7.75 -11.94 -13.97
C TYR A 262 -6.48 -11.11 -13.79
N ARG A 263 -6.14 -10.78 -12.54
CA ARG A 263 -4.96 -9.99 -12.21
C ARG A 263 -3.92 -10.79 -11.44
N CYS A 264 -2.66 -10.49 -11.68
CA CYS A 264 -1.52 -11.13 -11.01
C CYS A 264 -1.10 -10.36 -9.75
N ALA A 265 -0.64 -11.11 -8.75
CA ALA A 265 0.31 -10.63 -7.75
C ALA A 265 1.69 -11.21 -8.11
N ILE A 266 2.64 -10.37 -8.53
CA ILE A 266 3.91 -10.78 -9.14
C ILE A 266 5.09 -10.81 -8.14
N CYS A 267 6.12 -11.59 -8.46
CA CYS A 267 7.42 -11.69 -7.80
C CYS A 267 7.42 -12.34 -6.40
N ALA A 268 6.66 -11.81 -5.44
CA ALA A 268 6.69 -12.24 -4.04
C ALA A 268 8.12 -12.28 -3.46
N PHE A 269 8.80 -11.13 -3.53
CA PHE A 269 10.19 -11.02 -3.06
C PHE A 269 10.32 -11.18 -1.56
N SER A 270 11.34 -11.91 -1.12
CA SER A 270 11.66 -12.10 0.30
C SER A 270 12.12 -10.79 0.91
N VAL A 271 11.72 -10.52 2.15
CA VAL A 271 12.11 -9.32 2.92
C VAL A 271 11.92 -8.00 2.13
N GLY A 272 10.98 -7.94 1.19
CA GLY A 272 10.60 -6.69 0.53
C GLY A 272 11.46 -6.34 -0.68
N ASN A 273 12.39 -7.22 -1.09
CA ASN A 273 13.39 -6.88 -2.11
C ASN A 273 14.05 -8.10 -2.77
N PRO A 274 14.34 -8.08 -4.08
CA PRO A 274 15.46 -8.88 -4.60
C PRO A 274 16.76 -8.52 -3.88
N ASP A 275 17.71 -9.44 -3.72
CA ASP A 275 18.93 -9.28 -2.90
C ASP A 275 19.56 -7.88 -2.99
N LEU A 276 19.47 -7.01 -1.98
CA LEU A 276 19.91 -5.60 -2.12
C LEU A 276 21.42 -5.46 -2.24
N PRO A 277 21.99 -5.03 -3.39
CA PRO A 277 23.39 -4.64 -3.43
C PRO A 277 23.57 -3.37 -2.62
N GLU A 278 24.57 -3.33 -1.74
CA GLU A 278 24.82 -2.18 -0.85
C GLU A 278 25.18 -0.90 -1.64
N ASP A 279 25.83 -1.07 -2.78
CA ASP A 279 26.31 -0.02 -3.68
C ASP A 279 25.24 0.56 -4.60
N ASN A 280 24.27 -0.26 -5.02
CA ASN A 280 23.13 0.18 -5.82
C ASN A 280 21.85 -0.60 -5.47
N ARG A 281 21.11 -0.07 -4.49
CA ARG A 281 19.86 -0.65 -3.99
C ARG A 281 18.74 -0.82 -5.04
N MET A 282 18.86 -0.19 -6.22
CA MET A 282 17.88 -0.32 -7.32
C MET A 282 18.36 -1.18 -8.48
N ALA A 283 19.62 -1.64 -8.48
CA ALA A 283 20.19 -2.40 -9.58
C ALA A 283 19.40 -3.68 -9.91
N HIS A 284 18.89 -4.36 -8.89
CA HIS A 284 18.10 -5.57 -9.09
C HIS A 284 16.64 -5.28 -9.42
N TRP A 285 16.04 -4.25 -8.81
CA TRP A 285 14.70 -3.80 -9.19
C TRP A 285 14.63 -3.38 -10.66
N SER A 286 15.67 -2.72 -11.18
CA SER A 286 15.69 -2.29 -12.58
C SER A 286 15.65 -3.45 -13.58
N LEU A 287 16.07 -4.66 -13.18
CA LEU A 287 15.99 -5.86 -14.01
C LEU A 287 14.55 -6.37 -14.20
N VAL A 288 13.63 -5.95 -13.32
CA VAL A 288 12.20 -6.32 -13.38
C VAL A 288 11.28 -5.14 -13.74
N TYR A 289 11.83 -3.97 -14.05
CA TYR A 289 11.05 -2.77 -14.43
C TYR A 289 10.03 -3.01 -15.54
N PRO A 290 10.31 -3.78 -16.61
CA PRO A 290 9.29 -4.09 -17.61
C PRO A 290 8.05 -4.76 -17.00
N ALA A 291 8.23 -5.72 -16.10
CA ALA A 291 7.12 -6.34 -15.40
C ALA A 291 6.40 -5.35 -14.46
N LEU A 292 7.12 -4.47 -13.76
CA LEU A 292 6.50 -3.45 -12.89
C LEU A 292 5.68 -2.43 -13.69
N GLU A 293 6.18 -2.01 -14.84
CA GLU A 293 5.49 -1.08 -15.74
C GLU A 293 4.19 -1.70 -16.28
N ARG A 294 4.24 -2.98 -16.72
CA ARG A 294 3.03 -3.70 -17.12
C ARG A 294 2.08 -3.87 -15.94
N ALA A 295 2.58 -4.16 -14.75
CA ALA A 295 1.75 -4.31 -13.57
C ALA A 295 1.00 -3.03 -13.23
N GLU A 296 1.67 -1.88 -13.27
CA GLU A 296 1.05 -0.57 -13.05
C GLU A 296 -0.04 -0.26 -14.10
N ARG A 297 0.22 -0.54 -15.37
CA ARG A 297 -0.73 -0.30 -16.48
C ARG A 297 -1.92 -1.28 -16.48
N GLY A 298 -1.67 -2.55 -16.18
CA GLY A 298 -2.67 -3.63 -16.19
C GLY A 298 -3.45 -3.76 -14.89
N GLY A 299 -3.13 -2.94 -13.88
CA GLY A 299 -3.76 -3.02 -12.56
C GLY A 299 -3.38 -4.26 -11.76
N HIS A 300 -2.25 -4.91 -12.10
CA HIS A 300 -1.65 -5.97 -11.31
C HIS A 300 -0.91 -5.38 -10.09
N VAL A 301 -0.47 -6.25 -9.17
CA VAL A 301 0.24 -5.83 -7.96
C VAL A 301 1.56 -6.55 -7.80
N VAL A 302 2.49 -5.94 -7.09
CA VAL A 302 3.73 -6.60 -6.66
C VAL A 302 3.51 -7.23 -5.29
N ALA A 303 3.64 -8.55 -5.21
CA ALA A 303 3.71 -9.24 -3.93
C ALA A 303 5.10 -9.08 -3.32
N VAL A 304 5.16 -8.85 -2.01
CA VAL A 304 6.41 -8.86 -1.26
C VAL A 304 6.20 -9.39 0.15
N HIS A 305 7.27 -9.86 0.76
CA HIS A 305 7.28 -10.24 2.17
C HIS A 305 7.85 -9.10 3.01
N GLN A 306 7.42 -8.95 4.24
CA GLN A 306 8.01 -7.99 5.16
C GLN A 306 8.08 -8.55 6.56
N TYR A 307 9.26 -8.43 7.16
CA TYR A 307 9.51 -8.88 8.50
C TYR A 307 9.98 -7.69 9.36
N GLY A 308 9.43 -7.59 10.56
CA GLY A 308 9.90 -6.68 11.60
C GLY A 308 10.90 -7.36 12.52
N MET A 309 11.62 -6.58 13.34
CA MET A 309 12.40 -7.08 14.46
C MET A 309 11.69 -6.78 15.80
N PRO A 310 11.87 -7.61 16.85
CA PRO A 310 11.25 -7.42 18.16
C PRO A 310 11.56 -6.06 18.83
N ASN A 311 12.72 -5.45 18.53
CA ASN A 311 13.09 -4.14 19.06
C ASN A 311 13.44 -3.18 17.91
N LEU A 312 12.43 -2.49 17.35
CA LEU A 312 12.59 -1.54 16.24
C LEU A 312 13.61 -0.43 16.51
N TRP A 313 13.88 -0.11 17.78
CA TRP A 313 14.73 1.00 18.22
C TRP A 313 15.83 0.54 19.17
N GLY A 314 16.20 -0.74 19.09
CA GLY A 314 17.30 -1.30 19.88
C GLY A 314 18.65 -0.66 19.53
N PRO A 315 19.60 -0.67 20.47
CA PRO A 315 20.90 0.00 20.31
C PRO A 315 21.77 -0.57 19.18
N ASP A 316 21.40 -1.70 18.57
CA ASP A 316 22.21 -2.43 17.60
C ASP A 316 22.21 -1.81 16.18
N ASN A 317 21.48 -0.71 15.93
CA ASN A 317 21.45 0.00 14.64
C ASN A 317 21.11 -0.87 13.40
N LEU A 318 20.60 -2.08 13.61
CA LEU A 318 20.18 -3.03 12.56
C LEU A 318 18.88 -2.61 11.85
N ALA A 319 18.23 -1.56 12.34
CA ALA A 319 16.90 -1.11 11.91
C ALA A 319 16.83 -0.72 10.44
N ASP A 320 17.88 -0.09 9.87
CA ASP A 320 17.84 0.35 8.47
C ASP A 320 17.94 -0.81 7.48
N TRP A 321 18.64 -1.90 7.84
CA TRP A 321 18.83 -3.04 6.95
C TRP A 321 17.74 -4.09 7.04
N LEU A 322 17.07 -4.28 8.17
CA LEU A 322 16.19 -5.45 8.36
C LEU A 322 14.70 -5.12 8.41
N ILE A 323 14.31 -3.84 8.42
CA ILE A 323 12.94 -3.43 8.76
C ILE A 323 12.34 -2.57 7.65
N PHE A 324 11.10 -2.86 7.25
CA PHE A 324 10.28 -2.05 6.31
C PHE A 324 11.05 -1.62 5.05
N ARG A 325 11.76 -2.59 4.44
CA ARG A 325 12.65 -2.31 3.29
C ARG A 325 11.87 -1.78 2.11
N LEU A 326 10.68 -2.31 1.86
CA LEU A 326 9.81 -1.83 0.79
C LEU A 326 9.62 -0.32 0.96
N GLU A 327 9.25 0.14 2.14
CA GLU A 327 8.90 1.52 2.45
C GLU A 327 10.11 2.45 2.40
N HIS A 328 11.14 2.17 3.22
CA HIS A 328 12.29 3.06 3.37
C HIS A 328 13.26 3.00 2.20
N GLN A 329 13.33 1.86 1.53
CA GLN A 329 14.34 1.62 0.52
C GLN A 329 13.79 1.66 -0.89
N ILE A 330 12.54 1.25 -1.12
CA ILE A 330 12.08 0.94 -2.48
C ILE A 330 10.98 1.87 -2.98
N LEU A 331 9.87 2.04 -2.24
CA LEU A 331 8.72 2.81 -2.71
C LEU A 331 9.14 4.21 -3.19
N ARG A 332 10.04 4.87 -2.46
CA ARG A 332 10.55 6.20 -2.85
C ARG A 332 11.38 6.23 -4.14
N ARG A 333 12.09 5.15 -4.45
CA ARG A 333 13.06 5.08 -5.56
C ARG A 333 12.44 4.55 -6.84
N LEU A 334 11.31 3.87 -6.75
CA LEU A 334 10.61 3.36 -7.92
C LEU A 334 10.06 4.51 -8.77
N PRO A 335 10.22 4.43 -10.11
CA PRO A 335 9.62 5.38 -11.03
C PRO A 335 8.10 5.20 -11.17
N PHE A 336 7.59 4.01 -10.81
CA PHE A 336 6.18 3.62 -10.89
C PHE A 336 5.42 4.12 -9.65
N LYS A 337 4.79 5.30 -9.73
CA LYS A 337 4.16 5.97 -8.58
C LYS A 337 2.72 5.53 -8.27
N LYS A 338 2.05 4.88 -9.23
CA LYS A 338 0.69 4.32 -9.11
C LYS A 338 0.71 2.82 -8.78
N LEU A 339 1.83 2.14 -9.02
CA LEU A 339 2.02 0.73 -8.74
C LEU A 339 1.68 0.39 -7.30
N GLN A 340 0.76 -0.58 -7.16
CA GLN A 340 0.28 -1.10 -5.89
C GLN A 340 1.06 -2.36 -5.47
N PHE A 341 1.19 -2.53 -4.16
CA PHE A 341 1.88 -3.62 -3.50
C PHE A 341 0.94 -4.39 -2.59
N ALA A 342 1.14 -5.71 -2.52
CA ALA A 342 0.50 -6.59 -1.56
C ALA A 342 1.60 -7.17 -0.66
N VAL A 343 1.51 -6.95 0.65
CA VAL A 343 2.44 -7.60 1.58
C VAL A 343 1.88 -8.94 1.98
N THR A 344 2.25 -9.96 1.21
CA THR A 344 1.65 -11.30 1.21
C THR A 344 2.16 -12.19 2.33
N GLU A 345 3.29 -11.81 2.93
CA GLU A 345 3.76 -12.36 4.19
C GLU A 345 4.25 -11.21 5.06
N TYR A 346 3.66 -11.10 6.25
CA TYR A 346 4.02 -10.12 7.25
C TYR A 346 4.29 -10.80 8.58
N GLY A 347 5.38 -10.47 9.26
CA GLY A 347 5.63 -11.11 10.55
C GLY A 347 6.84 -10.55 11.26
N ILE A 348 7.34 -11.31 12.22
CA ILE A 348 8.63 -11.04 12.85
C ILE A 348 9.56 -12.19 12.51
N ASP A 349 10.74 -11.84 12.01
CA ASP A 349 11.76 -12.84 11.77
C ASP A 349 12.32 -13.32 13.13
N GLY A 350 12.07 -14.58 13.45
CA GLY A 350 12.63 -15.24 14.64
C GLY A 350 14.14 -15.52 14.50
N LEU A 351 14.72 -15.31 13.31
CA LEU A 351 16.14 -15.49 13.01
C LEU A 351 16.95 -14.25 13.41
N LEU A 352 16.97 -13.93 14.71
CA LEU A 352 18.01 -13.07 15.26
C LEU A 352 19.35 -13.84 15.17
N ARG A 353 20.18 -13.51 14.16
CA ARG A 353 21.54 -14.02 13.87
C ARG A 353 21.99 -15.19 14.75
N GLY A 354 21.89 -16.42 14.23
CA GLY A 354 22.47 -17.62 14.83
C GLY A 354 21.60 -18.39 15.83
N ARG A 355 20.32 -18.02 15.97
CA ARG A 355 19.32 -18.78 16.75
C ARG A 355 18.38 -19.55 15.83
N SER A 356 17.96 -20.75 16.24
CA SER A 356 16.97 -21.54 15.50
C SER A 356 15.63 -20.81 15.42
N PRO A 357 14.91 -20.88 14.29
CA PRO A 357 13.59 -20.25 14.15
C PRO A 357 12.62 -20.88 15.15
N ALA A 358 12.13 -20.05 16.07
CA ALA A 358 11.40 -20.52 17.24
C ALA A 358 9.95 -19.97 17.31
N GLY A 359 9.52 -19.15 16.34
CA GLY A 359 8.23 -18.44 16.42
C GLY A 359 8.23 -17.35 17.50
N TRP A 360 7.15 -16.56 17.56
CA TRP A 360 7.05 -15.42 18.48
C TRP A 360 7.00 -15.81 19.95
N GLN A 361 6.43 -16.98 20.25
CA GLN A 361 6.22 -17.49 21.61
C GLN A 361 7.52 -17.70 22.40
N ASN A 362 8.65 -17.87 21.70
CA ASN A 362 9.95 -18.09 22.32
C ASN A 362 10.68 -16.80 22.68
N PHE A 363 10.14 -15.63 22.31
CA PHE A 363 10.74 -14.34 22.65
C PHE A 363 9.76 -13.30 23.23
N THR A 364 8.44 -13.50 23.13
CA THR A 364 7.46 -12.53 23.62
C THR A 364 6.10 -13.16 23.96
N SER A 365 5.22 -12.39 24.62
CA SER A 365 3.85 -12.80 24.93
C SER A 365 2.90 -12.57 23.75
N ALA A 366 1.70 -13.16 23.78
CA ALA A 366 0.70 -12.95 22.73
C ALA A 366 0.28 -11.48 22.65
N ASP A 367 0.12 -10.82 23.81
CA ASP A 367 -0.24 -9.40 23.87
C ASP A 367 0.85 -8.51 23.30
N ASP A 368 2.10 -8.72 23.68
CA ASP A 368 3.23 -7.95 23.17
C ASP A 368 3.42 -8.15 21.66
N TYR A 369 3.23 -9.37 21.16
CA TYR A 369 3.28 -9.66 19.72
C TYR A 369 2.16 -8.92 18.98
N VAL A 370 0.94 -8.94 19.50
CA VAL A 370 -0.20 -8.19 18.94
C VAL A 370 0.07 -6.68 18.96
N ASP A 371 0.56 -6.14 20.08
CA ASP A 371 0.93 -4.73 20.21
C ASP A 371 1.97 -4.31 19.18
N GLN A 372 2.94 -5.19 18.93
CA GLN A 372 3.97 -4.97 17.93
C GLN A 372 3.41 -4.99 16.50
N LEU A 373 2.60 -5.99 16.15
CA LEU A 373 1.95 -6.07 14.84
C LEU A 373 1.07 -4.84 14.58
N LEU A 374 0.30 -4.38 15.58
CA LEU A 374 -0.56 -3.21 15.46
C LEU A 374 0.24 -1.90 15.36
N ARG A 375 1.33 -1.76 16.13
CA ARG A 375 2.23 -0.61 16.05
C ARG A 375 2.85 -0.52 14.65
N ASN A 376 3.30 -1.65 14.13
CA ASN A 376 3.86 -1.73 12.80
C ASN A 376 2.82 -1.47 11.72
N ALA A 377 1.61 -2.04 11.84
CA ALA A 377 0.51 -1.73 10.95
C ALA A 377 0.26 -0.21 10.89
N ARG A 378 0.17 0.47 12.03
CA ARG A 378 0.03 1.94 12.09
C ARG A 378 1.20 2.67 11.45
N TYR A 379 2.42 2.15 11.57
CA TYR A 379 3.58 2.73 10.88
C TYR A 379 3.44 2.63 9.37
N VAL A 380 3.06 1.45 8.86
CA VAL A 380 3.00 1.23 7.43
C VAL A 380 1.74 1.81 6.77
N GLU A 381 0.74 2.11 7.57
CA GLU A 381 -0.48 2.81 7.17
C GLU A 381 -0.18 4.16 6.45
N ARG A 382 1.00 4.74 6.72
CA ARG A 382 1.55 5.93 6.03
C ARG A 382 1.76 5.73 4.52
N PHE A 383 1.96 4.48 4.09
CA PHE A 383 2.20 4.08 2.70
C PHE A 383 0.99 3.42 2.04
N SER A 384 -0.15 3.40 2.72
CA SER A 384 -1.42 2.81 2.25
C SER A 384 -1.94 3.34 0.90
N GLY A 385 -1.37 4.42 0.38
CA GLY A 385 -1.66 4.86 -0.99
C GLY A 385 -1.06 3.93 -2.07
N ARG A 386 -0.12 3.07 -1.68
CA ARG A 386 0.57 2.12 -2.58
C ARG A 386 0.60 0.70 -2.04
N VAL A 387 0.08 0.44 -0.84
CA VAL A 387 0.03 -0.90 -0.26
C VAL A 387 -1.41 -1.27 0.08
N LEU A 388 -1.90 -2.36 -0.51
CA LEU A 388 -3.27 -2.86 -0.34
C LEU A 388 -3.55 -3.33 1.09
N GLY A 389 -2.58 -4.01 1.70
CA GLY A 389 -2.68 -4.55 3.05
C GLY A 389 -1.54 -5.51 3.36
N TYR A 390 -1.63 -6.12 4.54
CA TYR A 390 -0.61 -6.99 5.13
C TYR A 390 -1.23 -8.31 5.55
N ALA A 391 -0.71 -9.43 5.06
CA ALA A 391 -1.13 -10.77 5.46
C ALA A 391 -0.12 -11.35 6.46
N VAL A 392 -0.48 -11.37 7.74
CA VAL A 392 0.35 -11.89 8.83
C VAL A 392 0.59 -13.38 8.62
N TYR A 393 1.85 -13.74 8.38
CA TYR A 393 2.32 -15.10 8.22
C TYR A 393 2.62 -15.69 9.61
N THR A 394 1.92 -16.77 9.95
CA THR A 394 1.97 -17.50 11.23
C THR A 394 1.50 -16.69 12.46
N MET A 395 0.39 -17.12 13.07
CA MET A 395 -0.14 -16.61 14.34
C MET A 395 -0.06 -17.65 15.48
N GLY A 396 0.45 -18.86 15.20
CA GLY A 396 0.39 -20.05 16.07
C GLY A 396 1.70 -20.86 16.16
N HIS A 397 1.62 -22.09 16.66
CA HIS A 397 2.75 -22.95 17.05
C HIS A 397 3.56 -23.48 15.86
N ASN A 398 4.89 -23.29 15.90
CA ASN A 398 5.84 -24.02 15.05
C ASN A 398 6.10 -25.42 15.62
N ALA A 399 5.32 -26.41 15.20
CA ALA A 399 5.66 -27.83 15.28
C ALA A 399 5.39 -28.45 13.91
N PRO A 400 6.40 -29.00 13.25
CA PRO A 400 7.16 -28.29 12.22
C PRO A 400 6.35 -27.84 11.01
N TRP A 401 5.15 -28.39 10.73
CA TRP A 401 4.27 -27.97 9.63
C TRP A 401 2.79 -28.31 9.94
N GLY A 402 2.39 -28.26 11.23
CA GLY A 402 1.23 -29.00 11.74
C GLY A 402 -0.13 -28.30 11.73
N THR A 403 -0.21 -26.97 11.87
CA THR A 403 -1.44 -26.20 11.61
C THR A 403 -1.07 -24.74 11.38
N TYR A 404 -1.30 -24.25 10.17
CA TYR A 404 -1.17 -22.85 9.79
C TYR A 404 -2.47 -22.06 10.02
N ASP A 405 -3.33 -22.61 10.88
CA ASP A 405 -4.68 -22.13 11.07
C ASP A 405 -4.67 -20.69 11.61
N ILE A 406 -5.62 -19.90 11.12
CA ILE A 406 -5.94 -18.57 11.67
C ILE A 406 -6.68 -18.77 12.99
N ALA A 407 -5.98 -19.25 14.00
CA ALA A 407 -6.57 -19.65 15.25
C ALA A 407 -5.64 -19.30 16.42
N GLY A 408 -6.22 -19.32 17.61
CA GLY A 408 -5.50 -19.04 18.84
C GLY A 408 -5.55 -17.57 19.24
N GLU A 409 -4.89 -17.31 20.37
CA GLU A 409 -5.03 -16.07 21.13
C GLU A 409 -4.63 -14.82 20.32
N VAL A 410 -3.58 -14.90 19.50
CA VAL A 410 -3.12 -13.78 18.66
C VAL A 410 -4.18 -13.41 17.62
N ALA A 411 -4.76 -14.38 16.93
CA ALA A 411 -5.76 -14.14 15.89
C ALA A 411 -7.03 -13.48 16.47
N GLU A 412 -7.52 -13.96 17.62
CA GLU A 412 -8.66 -13.37 18.32
C GLU A 412 -8.36 -11.94 18.80
N LYS A 413 -7.18 -11.70 19.39
CA LYS A 413 -6.77 -10.37 19.82
C LYS A 413 -6.60 -9.42 18.64
N LEU A 414 -6.04 -9.87 17.51
CA LEU A 414 -5.95 -9.07 16.29
C LEU A 414 -7.34 -8.72 15.74
N ALA A 415 -8.26 -9.68 15.69
CA ALA A 415 -9.63 -9.43 15.25
C ALA A 415 -10.36 -8.41 16.14
N GLN A 416 -10.08 -8.41 17.45
CA GLN A 416 -10.68 -7.48 18.42
C GLN A 416 -10.01 -6.10 18.43
N ARG A 417 -8.68 -6.04 18.29
CA ARG A 417 -7.86 -4.83 18.54
C ARG A 417 -7.44 -4.10 17.27
N SER A 418 -7.58 -4.72 16.09
CA SER A 418 -7.21 -4.07 14.84
C SER A 418 -8.22 -2.96 14.51
N GLU A 419 -7.75 -1.72 14.61
CA GLU A 419 -8.55 -0.56 14.27
C GLU A 419 -8.99 -0.63 12.80
N ARG A 420 -10.30 -0.58 12.62
CA ARG A 420 -10.92 -0.29 11.33
C ARG A 420 -10.78 1.21 11.14
N GLY A 421 -10.30 1.63 9.97
CA GLY A 421 -10.20 3.06 9.68
C GLY A 421 -11.61 3.66 9.72
N THR A 422 -11.96 4.33 10.81
CA THR A 422 -13.17 5.15 10.93
C THR A 422 -12.73 6.58 10.80
N TRP A 423 -13.01 7.19 9.65
CA TRP A 423 -13.05 8.65 9.58
C TRP A 423 -14.50 9.07 9.73
N PHE A 424 -14.68 10.08 10.56
CA PHE A 424 -15.97 10.64 10.92
C PHE A 424 -16.76 11.08 9.68
N ASP A 425 -18.05 10.83 9.69
CA ASP A 425 -18.95 11.46 8.72
C ASP A 425 -18.97 12.96 9.03
N VAL A 426 -18.34 13.76 8.17
CA VAL A 426 -18.33 15.21 8.30
C VAL A 426 -19.58 15.76 7.62
N THR A 427 -20.57 16.17 8.41
CA THR A 427 -21.75 16.89 7.92
C THR A 427 -21.50 18.39 7.97
N VAL A 428 -21.88 19.07 6.89
CA VAL A 428 -21.78 20.53 6.77
C VAL A 428 -23.13 21.10 7.14
N ASN A 429 -23.17 21.99 8.12
CA ASN A 429 -24.37 22.76 8.40
C ASN A 429 -24.05 24.26 8.36
N ALA A 430 -25.08 25.10 8.46
CA ALA A 430 -24.96 26.55 8.38
C ALA A 430 -24.08 27.17 9.49
N ALA A 431 -23.71 26.41 10.52
CA ALA A 431 -22.84 26.82 11.62
C ALA A 431 -21.40 26.26 11.52
N GLY A 432 -21.09 25.47 10.49
CA GLY A 432 -19.75 24.92 10.26
C GLY A 432 -19.72 23.39 10.10
N LEU A 433 -18.55 22.81 10.43
CA LEU A 433 -18.29 21.37 10.33
C LEU A 433 -18.80 20.63 11.55
N THR A 434 -19.67 19.65 11.34
CA THR A 434 -20.09 18.68 12.35
C THR A 434 -19.49 17.33 12.04
N ILE A 435 -18.74 16.78 13.00
CA ILE A 435 -18.05 15.50 12.91
C ILE A 435 -18.93 14.47 13.62
N SER A 436 -19.54 13.53 12.89
CA SER A 436 -20.29 12.42 13.49
C SER A 436 -19.39 11.19 13.68
N GLY A 437 -19.32 10.69 14.92
CA GLY A 437 -18.62 9.45 15.27
C GLY A 437 -17.99 9.39 16.68
N ASP A 438 -18.18 10.38 17.54
CA ASP A 438 -17.75 10.30 18.93
C ASP A 438 -18.75 9.47 19.76
N ALA A 439 -18.55 8.14 19.78
CA ALA A 439 -19.25 7.21 20.65
C ALA A 439 -18.33 6.05 21.12
N SER A 440 -17.21 6.40 21.74
CA SER A 440 -16.51 5.59 22.77
C SER A 440 -15.41 6.46 23.38
N GLY A 441 -15.43 6.97 24.61
CA GLY A 441 -16.12 6.60 25.82
C GLY A 441 -15.31 7.26 26.94
N GLY A 442 -15.97 8.11 27.72
CA GLY A 442 -15.34 8.91 28.77
C GLY A 442 -16.39 9.45 29.74
N GLY A 443 -16.98 8.52 30.50
CA GLY A 443 -18.00 8.71 31.53
C GLY A 443 -18.39 7.36 32.09
#